data_AF-A0A9P6R7F0-F1
#
_entry.id   AF-A0A9P6R7F0-F1
#
_cell.length_a   1.000
_cell.length_b   1.000
_cell.length_c   1.000
_cell.angle_alpha   90.00
_cell.angle_beta   90.00
_cell.angle_gamma   90.00
#
_symmetry.space_group_name_H-M   'P 1'
#
loop_
_entity.id
_entity.type
_entity.pdbx_description
1 polymer ?
#
loop_
_entity_poly.entity_id
_entity_poly.type
_entity_poly.pdbx_seq_one_letter_code
_entity_poly.pdbx_strand_id
1 'polypeptide(L)'
;MEWNMRHLFIMSSDSKSVQCYGRKKTATAVAHCKAGKGLIRLNGSPIELVEPDILKFKVYEPILRVGSDKFANVDIRIRVKGGGHTSQIYAIRQALAKSIVAYYQKYVDEASKNELKQIFLQYDRTLLVADPRRCEPKKFGGAGARARYQKSYR
;
A
#
# COMPACT_ATOMS: atom_id res chain seq x y z
N MET A 1 -43.94 -32.42 -17.87
CA MET A 1 -43.98 -31.00 -17.44
C MET A 1 -42.56 -30.60 -17.06
N GLU A 2 -41.78 -30.21 -18.06
CA GLU A 2 -40.42 -29.67 -17.91
C GLU A 2 -40.50 -28.27 -17.31
N TRP A 3 -39.78 -28.05 -16.20
CA TRP A 3 -39.53 -26.71 -15.68
C TRP A 3 -38.20 -26.21 -16.20
N ASN A 4 -38.30 -25.36 -17.23
CA ASN A 4 -37.18 -24.77 -17.94
C ASN A 4 -36.67 -23.51 -17.20
N MET A 5 -35.35 -23.48 -17.02
CA MET A 5 -34.41 -22.39 -16.74
C MET A 5 -34.91 -20.99 -16.36
N ARG A 6 -34.24 -20.42 -15.34
CA ARG A 6 -33.53 -19.12 -15.44
C ARG A 6 -32.54 -18.96 -14.27
N HIS A 7 -31.44 -19.71 -14.30
CA HIS A 7 -30.23 -19.30 -13.59
C HIS A 7 -29.64 -18.11 -14.35
N LEU A 8 -29.84 -16.89 -13.84
CA LEU A 8 -29.08 -15.74 -14.25
C LEU A 8 -27.64 -15.91 -13.72
N PHE A 9 -26.81 -16.61 -14.48
CA PHE A 9 -25.39 -16.68 -14.23
C PHE A 9 -24.80 -15.31 -14.60
N ILE A 10 -24.60 -14.45 -13.61
CA ILE A 10 -23.78 -13.25 -13.78
C ILE A 10 -22.37 -13.75 -14.11
N MET A 11 -22.03 -13.75 -15.41
CA MET A 11 -20.66 -13.92 -15.87
C MET A 11 -19.86 -12.72 -15.36
N SER A 12 -19.25 -12.86 -14.19
CA SER A 12 -18.16 -11.99 -13.79
C SER A 12 -16.99 -12.30 -14.73
N SER A 13 -16.69 -11.38 -15.64
CA SER A 13 -15.44 -11.43 -16.39
C SER A 13 -14.29 -11.41 -15.38
N ASP A 14 -13.54 -12.50 -15.27
CA ASP A 14 -12.42 -12.62 -14.32
C ASP A 14 -11.28 -11.69 -14.77
N SER A 15 -11.38 -10.42 -14.40
CA SER A 15 -10.37 -9.43 -14.73
C SER A 15 -9.13 -9.71 -13.90
N LYS A 16 -8.01 -9.99 -14.56
CA LYS A 16 -6.69 -10.22 -13.94
C LYS A 16 -6.34 -9.06 -13.01
N SER A 17 -6.58 -9.27 -11.71
CA SER A 17 -6.46 -8.25 -10.69
C SER A 17 -5.91 -8.81 -9.40
N VAL A 18 -5.22 -7.93 -8.67
CA VAL A 18 -4.64 -8.24 -7.37
C VAL A 18 -4.94 -7.08 -6.42
N GLN A 19 -5.33 -7.43 -5.20
CA GLN A 19 -5.53 -6.46 -4.13
C GLN A 19 -4.47 -6.66 -3.05
N CYS A 20 -3.83 -5.58 -2.65
CA CYS A 20 -2.81 -5.58 -1.61
C CYS A 20 -3.04 -4.41 -0.66
N TYR A 21 -2.45 -4.50 0.54
CA TYR A 21 -2.53 -3.43 1.53
C TYR A 21 -1.17 -3.05 2.11
N GLY A 22 -1.00 -1.75 2.34
CA GLY A 22 0.09 -1.15 3.09
C GLY A 22 -0.43 -0.54 4.40
N ARG A 23 0.38 -0.59 5.45
CA ARG A 23 0.01 -0.10 6.78
C ARG A 23 1.18 0.59 7.47
N LYS A 24 0.93 1.80 7.96
CA LYS A 24 1.86 2.54 8.81
C LYS A 24 1.08 3.30 9.86
N LYS A 25 1.36 3.04 11.15
CA LYS A 25 0.48 3.54 12.24
C LYS A 25 -0.99 3.27 11.84
N THR A 26 -1.92 4.14 12.20
CA THR A 26 -3.35 3.98 11.90
C THR A 26 -3.71 4.15 10.43
N ALA A 27 -2.78 4.56 9.56
CA ALA A 27 -3.02 4.66 8.13
C ALA A 27 -3.06 3.29 7.45
N THR A 28 -4.10 3.09 6.63
CA THR A 28 -4.29 1.93 5.77
C THR A 28 -4.38 2.39 4.32
N ALA A 29 -3.57 1.80 3.46
CA ALA A 29 -3.61 2.02 2.02
C ALA A 29 -3.93 0.69 1.33
N VAL A 30 -4.96 0.66 0.50
CA VAL A 30 -5.40 -0.51 -0.25
C VAL A 30 -5.14 -0.23 -1.72
N ALA A 31 -4.29 -1.03 -2.34
CA ALA A 31 -3.96 -0.95 -3.75
C ALA A 31 -4.67 -2.06 -4.52
N HIS A 32 -5.40 -1.66 -5.57
CA HIS A 32 -5.97 -2.55 -6.56
C HIS A 32 -5.14 -2.43 -7.85
N CYS A 33 -4.42 -3.49 -8.19
CA CYS A 33 -3.70 -3.63 -9.44
C CYS A 33 -4.54 -4.39 -10.45
N LYS A 34 -4.59 -3.91 -11.68
CA LYS A 34 -5.18 -4.60 -12.83
C LYS A 34 -4.27 -4.44 -14.05
N ALA A 35 -4.36 -5.35 -15.01
CA ALA A 35 -3.72 -5.13 -16.31
C ALA A 35 -4.23 -3.83 -16.96
N GLY A 36 -3.34 -3.01 -17.51
CA GLY A 36 -3.69 -1.67 -17.98
C GLY A 36 -2.57 -0.93 -18.69
N LYS A 37 -2.66 0.41 -18.70
CA LYS A 37 -1.76 1.33 -19.44
C LYS A 37 -0.79 2.09 -18.52
N GLY A 38 -0.62 1.65 -17.28
CA GLY A 38 0.30 2.28 -16.33
C GLY A 38 -0.29 3.45 -15.53
N LEU A 39 -1.61 3.54 -15.43
CA LEU A 39 -2.27 4.64 -14.71
C LEU A 39 -2.25 4.41 -13.20
N ILE A 40 -1.56 5.28 -12.46
CA ILE A 40 -1.53 5.24 -10.99
C ILE A 40 -2.38 6.37 -10.41
N ARG A 41 -3.42 6.01 -9.67
CA ARG A 41 -4.36 6.95 -9.04
C ARG A 41 -4.46 6.75 -7.54
N LEU A 42 -4.46 7.84 -6.80
CA LEU A 42 -4.57 7.88 -5.35
C LEU A 42 -5.84 8.62 -4.94
N ASN A 43 -6.76 7.92 -4.28
CA ASN A 43 -8.07 8.44 -3.85
C ASN A 43 -8.94 9.07 -4.96
N GLY A 44 -8.62 8.82 -6.22
CA GLY A 44 -9.32 9.41 -7.37
C GLY A 44 -8.51 10.49 -8.07
N SER A 45 -7.42 10.97 -7.48
CA SER A 45 -6.48 11.93 -8.06
C SER A 45 -5.25 11.23 -8.66
N PRO A 46 -4.53 11.82 -9.62
CA PRO A 46 -3.23 11.31 -10.05
C PRO A 46 -2.20 11.34 -8.91
N ILE A 47 -1.23 10.42 -8.95
CA ILE A 47 -0.13 10.31 -7.96
C ILE A 47 0.77 11.56 -7.89
N GLU A 48 0.71 12.43 -8.88
CA GLU A 48 1.43 13.70 -8.89
C GLU A 48 0.88 14.71 -7.89
N LEU A 49 -0.41 14.65 -7.56
CA LEU A 49 -1.06 15.59 -6.66
C LEU A 49 -1.02 15.11 -5.20
N VAL A 50 0.01 14.35 -4.83
CA VAL A 50 0.17 13.87 -3.45
C VAL A 50 0.78 14.98 -2.60
N GLU A 51 0.05 15.35 -1.55
CA GLU A 51 0.50 16.30 -0.54
C GLU A 51 1.03 15.57 0.70
N PRO A 52 2.05 16.14 1.40
CA PRO A 52 2.85 17.31 1.05
C PRO A 52 3.98 17.01 0.04
N ASP A 53 4.35 18.01 -0.76
CA ASP A 53 5.32 17.89 -1.86
C ASP A 53 6.67 17.31 -1.47
N ILE A 54 7.17 17.65 -0.28
CA ILE A 54 8.46 17.18 0.24
C ILE A 54 8.51 15.64 0.31
N LEU A 55 7.37 15.01 0.59
CA LEU A 55 7.26 13.56 0.75
C LEU A 55 6.80 12.85 -0.53
N LYS A 56 6.50 13.60 -1.59
CA LYS A 56 6.10 13.05 -2.89
C LYS A 56 7.15 12.06 -3.42
N PHE A 57 8.43 12.40 -3.30
CA PHE A 57 9.53 11.51 -3.68
C PHE A 57 9.48 10.14 -3.00
N LYS A 58 9.02 10.05 -1.74
CA LYS A 58 8.89 8.77 -1.02
C LYS A 58 7.87 7.84 -1.67
N VAL A 59 6.84 8.38 -2.32
CA VAL A 59 5.85 7.57 -3.04
C VAL A 59 6.41 7.04 -4.36
N TYR A 60 7.28 7.80 -5.02
CA TYR A 60 7.89 7.42 -6.30
C TYR A 60 9.08 6.47 -6.18
N GLU A 61 9.74 6.38 -5.02
CA GLU A 61 10.85 5.44 -4.77
C GLU A 61 10.63 4.01 -5.31
N PRO A 62 9.50 3.32 -5.04
CA PRO A 62 9.27 1.98 -5.59
C PRO A 62 9.21 1.95 -7.13
N ILE A 63 8.72 3.01 -7.77
CA ILE A 63 8.62 3.13 -9.23
C ILE A 63 10.02 3.35 -9.81
N LEU A 64 10.76 4.31 -9.26
CA LEU A 64 12.12 4.65 -9.69
C LEU A 64 13.09 3.48 -9.52
N ARG A 65 12.90 2.68 -8.45
CA ARG A 65 13.83 1.59 -8.15
C ARG A 65 13.65 0.37 -9.05
N VAL A 66 12.43 0.09 -9.48
CA VAL A 66 12.11 -1.05 -10.35
C VAL A 66 12.16 -0.67 -11.83
N GLY A 67 11.99 0.61 -12.15
CA GLY A 67 11.89 1.13 -13.51
C GLY A 67 10.43 1.24 -13.97
N SER A 68 10.15 2.27 -14.76
CA SER A 68 8.81 2.59 -15.25
C SER A 68 8.21 1.49 -16.13
N ASP A 69 9.04 0.69 -16.79
CA ASP A 69 8.62 -0.35 -17.75
C ASP A 69 7.76 -1.42 -17.10
N LYS A 70 8.08 -1.80 -15.85
CA LYS A 70 7.31 -2.81 -15.10
C LYS A 70 5.94 -2.29 -14.68
N PHE A 71 5.78 -0.97 -14.55
CA PHE A 71 4.51 -0.32 -14.21
C PHE A 71 3.68 0.01 -15.46
N ALA A 72 4.27 0.13 -16.65
CA ALA A 72 3.58 0.49 -17.89
C ALA A 72 2.41 -0.46 -18.25
N ASN A 73 2.49 -1.73 -17.85
CA ASN A 73 1.49 -2.75 -18.16
C ASN A 73 0.37 -2.89 -17.10
N VAL A 74 0.42 -2.10 -16.01
CA VAL A 74 -0.45 -2.30 -14.84
C VAL A 74 -1.05 -0.96 -14.40
N ASP A 75 -2.38 -0.89 -14.32
CA ASP A 75 -3.05 0.23 -13.67
C ASP A 75 -3.21 -0.04 -12.18
N ILE A 76 -2.89 0.96 -11.35
CA ILE A 76 -2.95 0.85 -9.89
C ILE A 76 -3.86 1.93 -9.32
N ARG A 77 -4.94 1.50 -8.66
CA ARG A 77 -5.83 2.39 -7.90
C ARG A 77 -5.61 2.19 -6.41
N ILE A 78 -5.23 3.25 -5.71
CA ILE A 78 -4.95 3.23 -4.28
C ILE A 78 -6.04 4.01 -3.54
N ARG A 79 -6.63 3.38 -2.54
CA ARG A 79 -7.53 4.02 -1.57
C ARG A 79 -6.85 4.07 -0.21
N VAL A 80 -6.78 5.26 0.37
CA VAL A 80 -6.08 5.51 1.64
C VAL A 80 -7.05 6.09 2.65
N LYS A 81 -7.05 5.54 3.87
CA LYS A 81 -7.85 6.03 5.00
C LYS A 81 -7.05 5.99 6.30
N GLY A 82 -7.38 6.90 7.22
CA GLY A 82 -6.80 6.98 8.56
C GLY A 82 -5.38 7.54 8.62
N GLY A 83 -4.87 7.73 9.84
CA GLY A 83 -3.55 8.31 10.11
C GLY A 83 -3.44 9.79 9.69
N GLY A 84 -2.21 10.30 9.65
CA GLY A 84 -1.88 11.62 9.09
C GLY A 84 -1.02 11.51 7.83
N HIS A 85 -0.71 12.65 7.19
CA HIS A 85 -0.05 12.72 5.87
C HIS A 85 1.20 11.83 5.75
N THR A 86 2.14 11.93 6.71
CA THR A 86 3.37 11.14 6.70
C THR A 86 3.08 9.63 6.73
N SER A 87 2.25 9.18 7.67
CA SER A 87 1.87 7.77 7.77
C SER A 87 1.13 7.25 6.54
N GLN A 88 0.29 8.09 5.93
CA GLN A 88 -0.41 7.73 4.70
C GLN A 88 0.57 7.49 3.56
N ILE A 89 1.54 8.40 3.35
CA ILE A 89 2.58 8.26 2.33
C ILE A 89 3.36 6.96 2.49
N TYR A 90 3.80 6.62 3.70
CA TYR A 90 4.48 5.34 3.95
C TYR A 90 3.58 4.13 3.69
N ALA A 91 2.28 4.22 4.01
CA ALA A 91 1.33 3.15 3.69
C ALA A 91 1.13 2.99 2.17
N ILE A 92 1.03 4.11 1.42
CA ILE A 92 0.93 4.12 -0.05
C ILE A 92 2.17 3.50 -0.67
N ARG A 93 3.35 3.97 -0.26
CA ARG A 93 4.67 3.46 -0.68
C ARG A 93 4.74 1.94 -0.53
N GLN A 94 4.29 1.43 0.62
CA GLN A 94 4.23 -0.01 0.89
C GLN A 94 3.20 -0.74 0.02
N ALA A 95 2.01 -0.16 -0.17
CA ALA A 95 0.95 -0.77 -0.96
C ALA A 95 1.37 -0.91 -2.44
N LEU A 96 2.04 0.09 -3.01
CA LEU A 96 2.61 0.07 -4.37
C LEU A 96 3.62 -1.06 -4.56
N ALA A 97 4.61 -1.16 -3.66
CA ALA A 97 5.65 -2.18 -3.76
C ALA A 97 5.07 -3.60 -3.62
N LYS A 98 4.12 -3.82 -2.72
CA LYS A 98 3.45 -5.12 -2.59
C LYS A 98 2.61 -5.47 -3.80
N SER A 99 1.91 -4.48 -4.36
CA SER A 99 0.94 -4.72 -5.41
C SER A 99 1.61 -5.14 -6.72
N ILE A 100 2.80 -4.59 -7.03
CA ILE A 100 3.59 -5.04 -8.18
C ILE A 100 4.14 -6.46 -7.96
N VAL A 101 4.71 -6.75 -6.78
CA VAL A 101 5.25 -8.09 -6.47
C VAL A 101 4.15 -9.15 -6.54
N ALA A 102 2.97 -8.86 -6.00
CA ALA A 102 1.85 -9.79 -6.01
C ALA A 102 1.24 -9.98 -7.40
N TYR A 103 1.27 -8.95 -8.26
CA TYR A 103 0.86 -9.08 -9.66
C TYR A 103 1.81 -10.02 -10.42
N TYR A 104 3.13 -9.82 -10.28
CA TYR A 104 4.13 -10.67 -10.91
C TYR A 104 4.07 -12.12 -10.42
N GLN A 105 3.85 -12.33 -9.11
CA GLN A 105 3.66 -13.66 -8.53
C GLN A 105 2.49 -14.44 -9.15
N LYS A 106 1.40 -13.76 -9.51
CA LYS A 106 0.17 -14.40 -9.98
C LYS A 106 0.09 -14.53 -11.51
N TYR A 107 0.67 -13.60 -12.26
CA TYR A 107 0.38 -13.44 -13.69
C TYR A 107 1.59 -13.39 -14.62
N VAL A 108 2.83 -13.35 -14.10
CA VAL A 108 4.03 -13.24 -14.93
C VAL A 108 4.94 -14.45 -14.73
N ASP A 109 5.82 -14.42 -13.74
CA ASP A 109 6.77 -15.50 -13.46
C ASP A 109 7.40 -15.33 -12.06
N GLU A 110 7.92 -16.43 -11.50
CA GLU A 110 8.50 -16.44 -10.16
C GLU A 110 9.90 -15.80 -10.10
N ALA A 111 10.68 -15.89 -11.19
CA ALA A 111 12.04 -15.33 -11.25
C ALA A 111 12.01 -13.80 -11.17
N SER A 112 11.24 -13.14 -12.04
CA SER A 112 11.01 -11.69 -12.03
C SER A 112 10.45 -11.22 -10.68
N LYS A 113 9.55 -11.99 -10.07
CA LYS A 113 9.03 -11.67 -8.73
C LYS A 113 10.16 -11.70 -7.68
N ASN A 114 11.06 -12.67 -7.74
CA ASN A 114 12.16 -12.77 -6.79
C ASN A 114 13.15 -11.62 -7.00
N GLU A 115 13.45 -11.24 -8.24
CA GLU A 115 14.24 -10.06 -8.56
C GLU A 115 13.65 -8.78 -7.96
N LEU A 116 12.35 -8.51 -8.21
CA LEU A 116 11.63 -7.36 -7.64
C LEU A 116 11.70 -7.35 -6.12
N LYS A 117 11.47 -8.51 -5.50
CA LYS A 117 11.53 -8.66 -4.04
C LYS A 117 12.92 -8.35 -3.50
N GLN A 118 13.98 -8.84 -4.14
CA GLN A 118 15.36 -8.57 -3.72
C GLN A 118 15.71 -7.09 -3.88
N ILE A 119 15.34 -6.47 -5.00
CA ILE A 119 15.55 -5.05 -5.26
C ILE A 119 14.91 -4.19 -4.16
N PHE A 120 13.67 -4.51 -3.76
CA PHE A 120 12.99 -3.79 -2.68
C PHE A 120 13.60 -4.05 -1.30
N LEU A 121 13.97 -5.31 -0.99
CA LEU A 121 14.59 -5.65 0.30
C LEU A 121 15.96 -5.02 0.49
N GLN A 122 16.76 -4.96 -0.58
CA GLN A 122 18.09 -4.33 -0.57
C GLN A 122 18.00 -2.82 -0.30
N TYR A 123 16.97 -2.16 -0.83
CA TYR A 123 16.77 -0.73 -0.64
C TYR A 123 16.16 -0.42 0.73
N ASP A 124 14.96 -0.95 1.01
CA ASP A 124 14.25 -0.69 2.25
C ASP A 124 13.24 -1.79 2.56
N ARG A 125 13.47 -2.52 3.65
CA ARG A 125 12.58 -3.59 4.14
C ARG A 125 11.14 -3.09 4.36
N THR A 126 10.93 -1.82 4.69
CA THR A 126 9.60 -1.25 4.97
C THR A 126 8.69 -1.15 3.74
N LEU A 127 9.24 -1.31 2.53
CA LEU A 127 8.45 -1.39 1.29
C LEU A 127 7.60 -2.66 1.24
N LEU A 128 8.09 -3.77 1.79
CA LEU A 128 7.38 -5.04 1.80
C LEU A 128 6.82 -5.37 3.18
N VAL A 129 7.54 -5.06 4.25
CA VAL A 129 7.15 -5.42 5.63
C VAL A 129 6.61 -4.19 6.35
N ALA A 130 5.45 -4.32 7.01
CA ALA A 130 4.85 -3.19 7.73
C ALA A 130 5.63 -2.90 9.02
N ASP A 131 5.77 -1.62 9.35
CA ASP A 131 6.32 -1.21 10.65
C ASP A 131 5.29 -1.50 11.76
N PRO A 132 5.59 -2.38 12.72
CA PRO A 132 4.63 -2.78 13.75
C PRO A 132 4.36 -1.69 14.79
N ARG A 133 5.19 -0.63 14.88
CA ARG A 133 5.12 0.36 15.96
C ARG A 133 3.78 1.08 16.05
N ARG A 134 3.30 1.26 17.29
CA ARG A 134 2.06 1.96 17.68
C ARG A 134 2.29 2.85 18.88
N CYS A 135 1.40 3.83 19.09
CA CYS A 135 1.45 4.66 20.28
C CYS A 135 1.11 3.80 21.49
N GLU A 136 1.98 3.83 22.51
CA GLU A 136 1.69 3.25 23.82
C GLU A 136 0.51 3.99 24.47
N PRO A 137 -0.39 3.29 25.17
CA PRO A 137 -1.48 3.94 25.89
C PRO A 137 -0.95 4.83 27.02
N LYS A 138 -1.69 5.90 27.33
CA LYS A 138 -1.37 6.79 28.45
C LYS A 138 -1.48 6.03 29.77
N LYS A 139 -0.51 6.21 30.67
CA LYS A 139 -0.57 5.72 32.05
C LYS A 139 -1.02 6.86 32.97
N PHE A 140 -1.74 6.54 34.05
CA PHE A 140 -2.16 7.53 35.06
C PHE A 140 -0.94 8.19 35.71
N GLY A 141 -1.08 9.38 36.31
CA GLY A 141 0.01 10.04 37.05
C GLY A 141 1.07 10.73 36.17
N GLY A 142 0.68 11.17 34.98
CA GLY A 142 1.52 11.99 34.10
C GLY A 142 0.81 12.32 32.79
N ALA A 143 1.48 13.13 31.94
CA ALA A 143 0.90 13.58 30.69
C ALA A 143 0.88 12.51 29.58
N GLY A 144 1.78 11.52 29.62
CA GLY A 144 1.98 10.55 28.54
C GLY A 144 2.13 9.11 29.00
N ALA A 145 2.55 8.23 28.08
CA ALA A 145 2.74 6.80 28.36
C ALA A 145 3.84 6.53 29.40
N ARG A 146 4.88 7.38 29.44
CA ARG A 146 6.05 7.23 30.33
C ARG A 146 6.36 8.47 31.17
N ALA A 147 6.02 9.66 30.70
CA ALA A 147 6.22 10.91 31.43
C ALA A 147 5.39 10.93 32.72
N ARG A 148 6.00 11.34 33.83
CA ARG A 148 5.36 11.49 35.15
C ARG A 148 5.34 12.96 35.55
N TYR A 149 4.37 13.36 36.34
CA TYR A 149 4.38 14.70 36.93
C TYR A 149 5.58 14.85 37.88
N GLN A 150 6.19 16.04 37.89
CA GLN A 150 7.32 16.35 38.74
C GLN A 150 6.91 16.27 40.21
N LYS A 151 7.76 15.65 41.04
CA LYS A 151 7.56 15.60 42.49
C LYS A 151 8.29 16.77 43.14
N SER A 152 7.62 17.50 44.03
CA SER A 152 8.29 18.35 45.01
C SER A 152 8.56 17.48 46.24
N TYR A 153 9.82 17.12 46.46
CA TYR A 153 10.21 16.49 47.72
C TYR A 153 10.21 17.56 48.81
N ARG A 154 9.48 17.32 49.90
CA ARG A 154 9.51 18.10 51.13
C ARG A 154 9.61 17.13 52.29
#